data_AF-A0AAJ2G8J8-F1
#
_entry.id   AF-A0AAJ2G8J8-F1
#
_cell.length_a   1.000
_cell.length_b   1.000
_cell.length_c   1.000
_cell.angle_alpha   90.00
_cell.angle_beta   90.00
_cell.angle_gamma   90.00
#
_symmetry.space_group_name_H-M   'P 1'
#
loop_
_entity.id
_entity.type
_entity.pdbx_description
1 polymer ?
#
loop_
_entity_poly.entity_id
_entity_poly.type
_entity_poly.pdbx_seq_one_letter_code
_entity_poly.pdbx_strand_id
1 'polypeptide(L)'
;MDTFKFMKDDWVKEKGGDQLMQVDEYQIVETVVNHNGSATHPVTRRVFSGKVWCTWVNKNKAVVTQPFWEDDLEPATHRQNDQYIHSSLNHAH
;
A
#
# COMPACT_ATOMS: atom_id res chain seq x y z
N MET A 1 -8.80 -9.37 -11.36
CA MET A 1 -8.43 -8.11 -10.68
C MET A 1 -7.43 -8.52 -9.64
N ASP A 2 -6.17 -8.14 -9.81
CA ASP A 2 -5.19 -8.28 -8.73
C ASP A 2 -5.66 -7.32 -7.63
N THR A 3 -6.15 -7.90 -6.53
CA THR A 3 -6.61 -7.11 -5.39
C THR A 3 -5.38 -6.50 -4.73
N PHE A 4 -5.31 -5.17 -4.75
CA PHE A 4 -4.31 -4.41 -4.00
C PHE A 4 -4.36 -4.82 -2.52
N LYS A 5 -3.21 -5.13 -1.90
CA LYS A 5 -3.15 -5.57 -0.50
C LYS A 5 -3.38 -4.45 0.50
N PHE A 6 -3.06 -3.22 0.13
CA PHE A 6 -3.20 -2.02 0.96
C PHE A 6 -3.98 -0.95 0.20
N MET A 7 -4.61 -0.04 0.92
CA MET A 7 -5.29 1.11 0.35
C MET A 7 -4.55 2.38 0.74
N LYS A 8 -4.79 3.47 -0.01
CA LYS A 8 -4.30 4.80 0.38
C LYS A 8 -4.74 5.10 1.82
N ASP A 9 -3.85 5.72 2.57
CA ASP A 9 -3.98 6.07 3.98
C ASP A 9 -3.89 4.89 4.97
N ASP A 10 -3.74 3.64 4.49
CA ASP A 10 -3.48 2.50 5.37
C ASP A 10 -2.15 2.68 6.11
N TRP A 11 -2.15 2.28 7.37
CA TRP A 11 -0.95 2.23 8.18
C TRP A 11 -0.22 0.90 7.99
N VAL A 12 1.04 0.97 7.60
CA VAL A 12 1.89 -0.18 7.31
C VAL A 12 3.25 -0.04 8.00
N LYS A 13 3.97 -1.16 8.10
CA LYS A 13 5.38 -1.19 8.48
C LYS A 13 6.11 -2.22 7.63
N GLU A 14 7.42 -2.04 7.51
CA GLU A 14 8.27 -3.07 6.92
C GLU A 14 8.30 -4.30 7.84
N LYS A 15 8.29 -5.50 7.26
CA LYS A 15 8.37 -6.76 8.02
C LYS A 15 9.66 -6.78 8.84
N GLY A 16 9.52 -6.98 10.15
CA GLY A 16 10.64 -6.93 11.09
C GLY A 16 11.11 -5.52 11.46
N GLY A 17 10.46 -4.48 10.94
CA GLY A 17 10.66 -3.08 11.33
C GLY A 17 9.55 -2.56 12.24
N ASP A 18 9.88 -1.48 12.96
CA ASP A 18 8.96 -0.75 13.85
C ASP A 18 8.56 0.63 13.28
N GLN A 19 9.12 1.01 12.13
CA GLN A 19 8.79 2.28 11.49
C GLN A 19 7.38 2.21 10.91
N LEU A 20 6.47 2.94 11.56
CA LEU A 20 5.12 3.16 11.06
C LEU A 20 5.17 4.12 9.86
N MET A 21 4.49 3.75 8.79
CA MET A 21 4.38 4.50 7.54
C MET A 21 2.93 4.49 7.05
N GLN A 22 2.55 5.50 6.27
CA GLN A 22 1.23 5.59 5.66
C GLN A 22 1.35 5.35 4.15
N VAL A 23 0.46 4.52 3.61
CA VAL A 23 0.39 4.26 2.16
C VAL A 23 -0.11 5.50 1.44
N ASP A 24 0.62 5.95 0.42
CA ASP A 24 0.18 7.04 -0.45
C ASP A 24 -0.45 6.51 -1.74
N GLU A 25 0.33 5.82 -2.55
CA GLU A 25 -0.16 5.24 -3.81
C GLU A 25 0.69 4.06 -4.29
N TYR A 26 0.10 3.25 -5.16
CA TYR A 26 0.81 2.20 -5.87
C TYR A 26 1.62 2.78 -7.02
N GLN A 27 2.86 2.30 -7.18
CA GLN A 27 3.68 2.68 -8.31
C GLN A 27 3.14 2.05 -9.59
N ILE A 28 2.75 2.91 -10.53
CA ILE A 28 2.34 2.55 -11.88
C ILE A 28 3.51 2.81 -12.83
N VAL A 29 3.87 1.80 -13.63
CA VAL A 29 4.91 1.89 -14.66
C VAL A 29 4.32 1.64 -16.04
N GLU A 30 4.97 2.20 -17.06
CA GLU A 30 4.64 1.94 -18.45
C GLU A 30 5.45 0.75 -18.96
N THR A 31 4.76 -0.26 -19.49
CA THR A 31 5.39 -1.42 -20.13
C THR A 31 5.00 -1.47 -21.59
N VAL A 32 5.97 -1.77 -22.44
CA VAL A 32 5.74 -1.95 -23.86
C VAL A 32 5.39 -3.42 -24.10
N VAL A 33 4.18 -3.66 -24.61
CA VAL A 33 3.72 -4.98 -24.99
C VAL A 33 3.62 -5.05 -26.52
N ASN A 34 4.36 -5.97 -27.12
CA ASN A 34 4.24 -6.26 -28.54
C ASN A 34 3.16 -7.32 -28.73
N HIS A 35 2.06 -6.97 -29.39
CA HIS A 35 1.04 -7.95 -29.73
C HIS A 35 1.57 -8.90 -30.81
N ASN A 36 1.47 -10.21 -30.60
CA ASN A 36 1.73 -11.26 -31.60
C ASN A 36 3.09 -11.18 -32.32
N GLY A 37 4.20 -10.90 -31.63
CA GLY A 37 5.54 -10.98 -32.21
C GLY A 37 5.86 -9.95 -33.30
N SER A 38 4.94 -9.03 -33.60
CA SER A 38 5.13 -7.97 -34.57
C SER A 38 5.73 -6.74 -33.88
N ALA A 39 7.02 -6.51 -34.08
CA ALA A 39 7.75 -5.36 -33.52
C ALA A 39 7.32 -3.99 -34.11
N THR A 40 6.35 -3.98 -35.02
CA THR A 40 5.98 -2.79 -35.80
C THR A 40 5.01 -1.85 -35.09
N HIS A 41 4.26 -2.33 -34.08
CA HIS A 41 3.30 -1.50 -33.33
C HIS A 41 3.30 -1.86 -31.84
N PRO A 42 4.32 -1.43 -31.08
CA PRO A 42 4.32 -1.57 -29.64
C PRO A 42 3.13 -0.83 -29.02
N VAL A 43 2.40 -1.49 -28.12
CA VAL A 43 1.36 -0.84 -27.31
C VAL A 43 1.93 -0.59 -25.92
N THR A 44 1.91 0.67 -25.48
CA THR A 44 2.26 1.03 -24.10
C THR A 44 1.08 0.75 -23.19
N ARG A 45 1.30 -0.06 -22.15
CA ARG A 45 0.31 -0.36 -21.11
C ARG A 45 0.81 0.05 -19.74
N ARG A 46 -0.05 0.73 -18.99
CA ARG A 46 0.17 1.01 -17.57
C ARG A 46 -0.06 -0.25 -16.75
N VAL A 47 0.94 -0.64 -15.98
CA VAL A 47 0.89 -1.82 -15.10
C VAL A 47 1.40 -1.46 -13.72
N PHE A 48 0.90 -2.18 -12.72
CA PHE A 48 1.39 -2.09 -11.37
C PHE A 48 2.80 -2.69 -11.28
N SER A 49 3.75 -2.00 -10.65
CA SER A 49 5.14 -2.47 -10.56
C SER A 49 5.41 -3.47 -9.44
N GLY A 50 4.46 -3.70 -8.53
CA GLY A 50 4.70 -4.42 -7.27
C GLY A 50 5.11 -3.53 -6.10
N LYS A 51 5.30 -2.22 -6.32
CA LYS A 51 5.77 -1.29 -5.28
C LYS A 51 4.71 -0.31 -4.78
N VAL A 52 4.73 -0.04 -3.49
CA VAL A 52 3.85 0.91 -2.81
C VAL A 52 4.68 2.08 -2.31
N TRP A 53 4.25 3.31 -2.60
CA TRP A 53 4.82 4.50 -1.99
C TRP A 53 4.27 4.65 -0.59
N CYS A 54 5.18 4.74 0.38
CA CYS A 54 4.86 4.95 1.78
C CYS A 54 5.52 6.24 2.26
N THR A 55 4.79 6.98 3.10
CA THR A 55 5.23 8.25 3.67
C THR A 55 5.32 8.16 5.20
N TRP A 56 6.36 8.75 5.78
CA TRP A 56 6.51 8.86 7.23
C TRP A 56 7.31 10.09 7.62
N VAL A 57 7.33 10.40 8.92
CA VAL A 57 8.19 11.45 9.48
C VAL A 57 9.43 10.80 10.09
N ASN A 58 10.60 11.19 9.62
CA ASN A 58 11.87 10.65 10.11
C ASN A 58 12.34 11.37 11.41
N LYS A 59 13.46 10.90 11.98
CA LYS A 59 14.05 11.47 13.21
C LYS A 59 14.40 12.97 13.10
N ASN A 60 14.62 13.46 11.90
CA ASN A 60 14.92 14.87 11.63
C ASN A 60 13.65 15.73 11.44
N LYS A 61 12.46 15.17 11.73
CA LYS A 61 11.15 15.81 11.50
C LYS A 61 10.88 16.15 10.03
N ALA A 62 11.55 15.46 9.11
CA ALA A 62 11.29 15.60 7.68
C ALA A 62 10.29 14.53 7.24
N VAL A 63 9.36 14.93 6.36
CA VAL A 63 8.48 14.01 5.64
C VAL A 63 9.32 13.30 4.58
N VAL A 64 9.31 11.97 4.61
CA VAL A 64 10.02 11.11 3.66
C VAL A 64 8.99 10.25 2.96
N THR A 65 9.11 10.14 1.63
CA THR A 65 8.27 9.29 0.79
C THR A 65 9.19 8.39 -0.01
N GLN A 66 9.04 7.07 0.14
CA GLN A 66 9.88 6.07 -0.53
C GLN A 66 9.06 4.86 -0.99
N PRO A 67 9.49 4.17 -2.07
CA PRO A 67 8.79 3.01 -2.57
C PRO A 67 9.30 1.73 -1.90
N PHE A 68 8.37 0.87 -1.48
CA PHE A 68 8.63 -0.45 -0.90
C PHE A 68 7.98 -1.53 -1.74
N TRP A 69 8.49 -2.76 -1.69
CA TRP A 69 7.76 -3.89 -2.26
C TRP A 69 6.53 -4.19 -1.42
N GLU A 70 5.40 -4.44 -2.07
CA GLU A 70 4.16 -4.77 -1.38
C GLU A 70 4.33 -6.01 -0.47
N ASP A 71 5.15 -6.97 -0.89
CA ASP A 71 5.45 -8.19 -0.13
C ASP A 71 6.35 -7.97 1.08
N ASP A 72 7.07 -6.86 1.17
CA ASP A 72 7.94 -6.54 2.31
C ASP A 72 7.19 -5.75 3.40
N LEU A 73 5.96 -5.32 3.12
CA LEU A 73 5.11 -4.59 4.04
C LEU A 73 4.14 -5.52 4.76
N GLU A 74 3.74 -5.11 5.96
CA GLU A 74 2.64 -5.70 6.70
C GLU A 74 1.74 -4.61 7.30
N PRO A 75 0.44 -4.89 7.52
CA PRO A 75 -0.45 -3.95 8.19
C PRO A 75 0.11 -3.61 9.57
N ALA A 76 0.20 -2.31 9.87
CA ALA A 76 0.51 -1.89 11.21
C ALA A 76 -0.66 -2.28 12.09
N THR A 77 -0.46 -3.25 12.98
CA THR A 77 -1.46 -3.66 13.96
C THR A 77 -1.61 -2.56 15.00
N HIS A 78 -2.30 -1.48 14.64
CA HIS A 78 -3.10 -0.79 15.65
C HIS A 78 -4.12 -1.83 16.08
N ARG A 79 -3.99 -2.37 17.30
CA ARG A 79 -5.01 -3.21 17.91
C ARG A 79 -6.36 -2.53 17.63
N GLN A 80 -7.20 -3.17 16.85
CA GLN A 80 -8.61 -2.84 16.66
C GLN A 80 -9.34 -3.06 18.00
N ASN A 81 -8.96 -2.32 19.04
CA ASN A 81 -9.58 -2.40 20.36
C ASN A 81 -10.70 -1.35 20.54
N ASP A 82 -10.85 -0.40 19.62
CA ASP A 82 -11.87 0.66 19.75
C ASP A 82 -13.14 0.44 18.92
N GLN A 83 -13.18 -0.54 18.01
CA GLN A 83 -14.41 -0.85 17.25
C GLN A 83 -15.29 -1.94 17.88
N TYR A 84 -14.82 -2.67 18.89
CA TYR A 84 -15.62 -3.71 19.57
C TYR A 84 -16.26 -3.27 20.90
N ILE A 85 -15.89 -2.11 21.47
CA ILE A 85 -16.45 -1.67 22.76
C ILE A 85 -17.76 -0.87 22.62
N HIS A 86 -18.10 -0.37 21.43
CA HIS A 86 -19.31 0.43 21.23
C HIS A 86 -20.57 -0.33 20.76
N SER A 87 -20.50 -1.65 20.61
CA SER A 87 -21.63 -2.46 20.08
C SER A 87 -22.41 -3.27 21.11
N SER A 88 -22.03 -3.22 22.40
CA SER A 88 -22.67 -4.05 23.45
C SER A 88 -23.44 -3.26 24.52
N LEU A 89 -23.60 -1.95 24.36
CA LEU A 89 -24.46 -1.13 25.23
C LEU A 89 -25.71 -0.73 24.45
N ASN A 90 -26.72 -1.61 24.48
CA ASN A 90 -28.14 -1.28 24.63
C ASN A 90 -29.03 -2.36 24.00
N HIS A 91 -29.44 -3.34 24.80
CA HIS A 91 -30.82 -3.83 24.74
C HIS A 91 -31.17 -4.56 26.03
N ALA A 92 -31.58 -3.79 27.03
CA ALA A 92 -32.37 -4.26 28.15
C ALA A 92 -33.45 -3.21 28.41
N HIS A 93 -34.64 -3.41 27.85
CA HIS A 93 -35.92 -3.16 28.54
C HIS A 93 -37.09 -3.82 27.81
#